data_AF-J3LEH0-F1
#
_entry.id   AF-J3LEH0-F1
#
_cell.length_a   1.000
_cell.length_b   1.000
_cell.length_c   1.000
_cell.angle_alpha   90.00
_cell.angle_beta   90.00
_cell.angle_gamma   90.00
#
_symmetry.space_group_name_H-M   'P 1'
#
loop_
_entity.id
_entity.type
_entity.pdbx_description
1 polymer ?
#
loop_
_entity_poly.entity_id
_entity_poly.type
_entity_poly.pdbx_seq_one_letter_code
_entity_poly.pdbx_strand_id
1 'polypeptide(L)'
;MEMVGGVSSLSASSPAPARLRQLWHGVYFWYPLNVVTGGTTAKIMLAAKDNFLGKYIYKDTLARNLAAVIYKDEDEIIDTAKEQYRVLKTENEFRYGYKVVENANLRSALTTSNVIELPKKEELKTVVDKVKDFFGDVTSGAKESFGQITGTVSKEAEAPVEEEKPWVKRRNERKRKQKEKQQQNQGSKRREFHLGAEVENKAHVSSISKYTIRHQKIAAPRGRKMGAVDAAGGGEVDVFDAGRCADGYALGLAVGRRFGEAIRSRMRGDAVLRQQLLPFAATAPGRPRRGANRARYPRYWDELVGTADGSGVPLLHVILVNFRKEILPFITNEDHHHDEEEADDDCSDVLLVSESTAIAGHNEDANVALLGHTYVVKATSPDGSSSFTAYTYAGELPTCAFGFNSNGVAFTLDSVPPARGEVVAGAIARNFVSRDLLEATSLDDAMNTVTSPDMSVGHSYNLMDVRRRRIVNVETASGRRFSVREAGAAPFFHANMYRHLQVEQVHDENSMARERRAAEWSPDSKEKALSLLGDTADGKYPIYMTGPTLYTLCTVLVDLDEETMTIYKGNPMNRDAVRVFRML
;
A
#
# COMPACT_ATOMS: atom_id res chain seq x y z
N MET A 1 33.78 21.11 -4.38
CA MET A 1 33.64 20.16 -5.50
C MET A 1 33.34 18.80 -4.89
N GLU A 2 32.20 18.25 -5.25
CA GLU A 2 31.47 17.19 -4.54
C GLU A 2 32.22 15.85 -4.55
N MET A 3 32.34 15.22 -3.38
CA MET A 3 32.79 13.84 -3.26
C MET A 3 31.59 12.91 -3.07
N VAL A 4 31.17 12.27 -4.16
CA VAL A 4 30.21 11.16 -4.16
C VAL A 4 30.97 9.88 -3.83
N GLY A 5 30.87 9.44 -2.58
CA GLY A 5 31.45 8.19 -2.09
C GLY A 5 30.39 7.11 -1.94
N GLY A 6 30.46 6.06 -2.77
CA GLY A 6 29.70 4.84 -2.58
C GLY A 6 30.09 4.12 -1.29
N VAL A 7 29.33 3.12 -0.90
CA VAL A 7 29.54 2.35 0.32
C VAL A 7 29.10 0.92 0.04
N SER A 8 30.00 -0.06 -0.07
CA SER A 8 29.63 -1.48 0.00
C SER A 8 29.82 -1.99 1.43
N SER A 9 28.76 -2.58 2.00
CA SER A 9 28.82 -3.35 3.23
C SER A 9 28.81 -4.82 2.88
N LEU A 10 29.85 -5.53 3.28
CA LEU A 10 29.82 -6.97 3.46
C LEU A 10 28.77 -7.31 4.54
N SER A 11 28.14 -8.49 4.50
CA SER A 11 27.32 -8.96 5.62
C SER A 11 27.32 -10.47 5.69
N ALA A 12 27.67 -11.00 6.84
CA ALA A 12 27.32 -12.34 7.19
C ALA A 12 25.87 -12.29 7.77
N SER A 13 24.87 -12.91 7.15
CA SER A 13 23.56 -13.15 7.80
C SER A 13 23.52 -14.51 8.49
N SER A 14 22.71 -14.73 9.51
CA SER A 14 22.59 -16.09 10.05
C SER A 14 21.21 -16.33 10.65
N PRO A 15 20.72 -17.59 10.73
CA PRO A 15 19.41 -17.88 11.29
C PRO A 15 19.15 -17.26 12.67
N ALA A 16 17.88 -17.12 13.03
CA ALA A 16 17.49 -16.57 14.31
C ALA A 16 18.02 -17.41 15.51
N PRO A 17 18.19 -16.81 16.70
CA PRO A 17 18.56 -17.52 17.93
C PRO A 17 17.67 -18.76 18.15
N ALA A 18 18.21 -19.82 18.75
CA ALA A 18 17.59 -21.15 18.85
C ALA A 18 16.11 -21.18 19.31
N ARG A 19 15.66 -20.23 20.14
CA ARG A 19 14.25 -20.11 20.56
C ARG A 19 13.27 -19.72 19.43
N LEU A 20 13.75 -19.16 18.33
CA LEU A 20 12.93 -18.71 17.19
C LEU A 20 12.97 -19.66 15.99
N ARG A 21 13.90 -20.63 15.97
CA ARG A 21 14.00 -21.63 14.88
C ARG A 21 12.84 -22.61 14.83
N GLN A 22 12.05 -22.72 15.90
CA GLN A 22 10.88 -23.60 15.97
C GLN A 22 9.62 -22.99 15.34
N LEU A 23 9.63 -21.69 14.99
CA LEU A 23 8.42 -20.96 14.57
C LEU A 23 8.54 -20.29 13.17
N TRP A 24 9.75 -20.02 12.68
CA TRP A 24 9.94 -19.27 11.43
C TRP A 24 11.17 -19.78 10.66
N HIS A 25 10.96 -20.59 9.62
CA HIS A 25 12.00 -20.91 8.65
C HIS A 25 12.19 -19.73 7.67
N GLY A 26 13.44 -19.29 7.46
CA GLY A 26 13.82 -18.46 6.30
C GLY A 26 13.86 -16.92 6.45
N VAL A 27 13.84 -16.36 7.67
CA VAL A 27 13.96 -14.89 7.87
C VAL A 27 15.42 -14.49 8.15
N TYR A 28 16.02 -13.68 7.27
CA TYR A 28 17.37 -13.14 7.42
C TYR A 28 17.33 -11.66 7.82
N PHE A 29 18.16 -11.23 8.78
CA PHE A 29 18.28 -9.83 9.21
C PHE A 29 19.50 -9.15 8.56
N TRP A 30 19.38 -7.85 8.28
CA TRP A 30 20.45 -7.04 7.67
C TRP A 30 21.45 -6.52 8.72
N TYR A 31 22.71 -6.90 8.58
CA TYR A 31 23.82 -6.49 9.45
C TYR A 31 24.92 -5.81 8.61
N PRO A 32 24.94 -4.47 8.54
CA PRO A 32 25.87 -3.75 7.67
C PRO A 32 27.30 -3.76 8.24
N LEU A 33 28.24 -4.47 7.61
CA LEU A 33 29.63 -4.50 8.09
C LEU A 33 30.42 -3.25 7.70
N ASN A 34 30.42 -2.89 6.40
CA ASN A 34 31.40 -1.93 5.88
C ASN A 34 30.90 -0.84 4.92
N VAL A 35 31.79 0.15 4.82
CA VAL A 35 31.73 1.51 4.26
C VAL A 35 32.17 1.80 2.81
N VAL A 36 32.21 0.87 1.83
CA VAL A 36 33.22 1.02 0.72
C VAL A 36 32.89 1.98 -0.44
N THR A 37 33.77 2.96 -0.69
CA THR A 37 33.70 3.87 -1.85
C THR A 37 34.07 3.21 -3.17
N GLY A 38 33.09 3.11 -4.08
CA GLY A 38 33.30 2.56 -5.42
C GLY A 38 34.28 3.39 -6.26
N GLY A 39 35.17 2.71 -6.99
CA GLY A 39 36.11 3.30 -7.94
C GLY A 39 35.43 3.91 -9.17
N THR A 40 36.22 4.49 -10.08
CA THR A 40 35.75 5.22 -11.26
C THR A 40 34.76 4.43 -12.11
N THR A 41 34.99 3.12 -12.32
CA THR A 41 34.08 2.24 -13.07
C THR A 41 32.71 2.11 -12.41
N ALA A 42 32.65 1.94 -11.09
CA ALA A 42 31.39 1.88 -10.35
C ALA A 42 30.64 3.21 -10.39
N LYS A 43 31.36 4.34 -10.39
CA LYS A 43 30.77 5.68 -10.52
C LYS A 43 30.21 5.95 -11.93
N ILE A 44 30.92 5.52 -12.98
CA ILE A 44 30.45 5.61 -14.38
C ILE A 44 29.20 4.73 -14.57
N MET A 45 29.23 3.51 -14.05
CA MET A 45 28.09 2.60 -14.09
C MET A 45 26.88 3.15 -13.31
N LEU A 46 27.11 3.79 -12.15
CA LEU A 46 26.08 4.46 -11.37
C LEU A 46 25.49 5.68 -12.11
N ALA A 47 26.32 6.47 -12.81
CA ALA A 47 25.85 7.59 -13.62
C ALA A 47 24.99 7.14 -14.82
N ALA A 48 25.16 5.90 -15.28
CA ALA A 48 24.35 5.30 -16.34
C ALA A 48 23.08 4.59 -15.83
N LYS A 49 22.83 4.56 -14.51
CA LYS A 49 21.68 3.84 -13.89
C LYS A 49 20.31 4.37 -14.32
N ASP A 50 20.25 5.63 -14.75
CA ASP A 50 19.01 6.33 -15.10
C ASP A 50 18.57 6.05 -16.57
N ASN A 51 19.35 5.27 -17.33
CA ASN A 51 18.96 4.74 -18.64
C ASN A 51 18.47 3.28 -18.56
N PHE A 52 17.42 2.95 -19.34
CA PHE A 52 16.73 1.65 -19.35
C PHE A 52 17.66 0.43 -19.47
N LEU A 53 18.61 0.45 -20.43
CA LEU A 53 19.59 -0.63 -20.60
C LEU A 53 20.61 -0.67 -19.45
N GLY A 54 20.95 0.52 -18.92
CA GLY A 54 21.89 0.70 -17.82
C GLY A 54 21.39 0.08 -16.53
N LYS A 55 20.11 0.20 -16.17
CA LYS A 55 19.55 -0.31 -14.91
C LYS A 55 19.63 -1.85 -14.76
N TYR A 56 19.35 -2.59 -15.83
CA TYR A 56 19.40 -4.06 -15.83
C TYR A 56 20.84 -4.59 -15.89
N ILE A 57 21.69 -3.98 -16.73
CA ILE A 57 23.12 -4.33 -16.81
C ILE A 57 23.84 -3.97 -15.50
N TYR A 58 23.52 -2.80 -14.91
CA TYR A 58 24.11 -2.29 -13.67
C TYR A 58 23.88 -3.23 -12.50
N LYS A 59 22.62 -3.62 -12.26
CA LYS A 59 22.25 -4.41 -11.09
C LYS A 59 22.89 -5.79 -11.12
N ASP A 60 22.85 -6.45 -12.28
CA ASP A 60 23.34 -7.82 -12.48
C ASP A 60 24.88 -7.89 -12.49
N THR A 61 25.54 -6.96 -13.18
CA THR A 61 27.01 -6.89 -13.26
C THR A 61 27.64 -6.54 -11.91
N LEU A 62 27.10 -5.53 -11.22
CA LEU A 62 27.63 -5.11 -9.92
C LEU A 62 27.42 -6.19 -8.84
N ALA A 63 26.25 -6.85 -8.84
CA ALA A 63 25.97 -7.95 -7.93
C ALA A 63 26.94 -9.13 -8.13
N ARG A 64 27.18 -9.55 -9.37
CA ARG A 64 28.14 -10.64 -9.65
C ARG A 64 29.58 -10.29 -9.27
N ASN A 65 30.02 -9.07 -9.56
CA ASN A 65 31.37 -8.60 -9.21
C ASN A 65 31.57 -8.52 -7.69
N LEU A 66 30.59 -7.98 -6.96
CA LEU A 66 30.63 -7.96 -5.50
C LEU A 66 30.64 -9.38 -4.95
N ALA A 67 29.73 -10.24 -5.41
CA ALA A 67 29.67 -11.64 -4.97
C ALA A 67 31.01 -12.36 -5.15
N ALA A 68 31.67 -12.20 -6.31
CA ALA A 68 32.97 -12.83 -6.57
C ALA A 68 34.08 -12.40 -5.59
N VAL A 69 34.08 -11.14 -5.16
CA VAL A 69 35.03 -10.64 -4.15
C VAL A 69 34.68 -11.16 -2.76
N ILE A 70 33.40 -11.09 -2.38
CA ILE A 70 32.92 -11.54 -1.07
C ILE A 70 33.21 -13.02 -0.86
N TYR A 71 32.97 -13.86 -1.86
CA TYR A 71 33.20 -15.31 -1.74
C TYR A 71 34.67 -15.73 -1.77
N LYS A 72 35.58 -14.82 -2.12
CA LYS A 72 37.02 -15.07 -2.08
C LYS A 72 37.59 -14.96 -0.67
N ASP A 73 37.09 -13.98 0.09
CA ASP A 73 37.56 -13.67 1.45
C ASP A 73 36.47 -14.00 2.51
N GLU A 74 35.59 -14.93 2.18
CA GLU A 74 34.32 -15.22 2.87
C GLU A 74 34.49 -15.48 4.37
N ASP A 75 35.52 -16.25 4.75
CA ASP A 75 35.79 -16.62 6.14
C ASP A 75 36.17 -15.39 6.98
N GLU A 76 37.04 -14.51 6.47
CA GLU A 76 37.45 -13.27 7.16
C GLU A 76 36.28 -12.30 7.36
N ILE A 77 35.38 -12.27 6.39
CA ILE A 77 34.16 -11.46 6.41
C ILE A 77 33.18 -11.97 7.47
N ILE A 78 33.01 -13.28 7.56
CA ILE A 78 32.19 -13.93 8.58
C ILE A 78 32.77 -13.65 9.97
N ASP A 79 34.09 -13.78 10.14
CA ASP A 79 34.75 -13.53 11.43
C ASP A 79 34.56 -12.08 11.88
N THR A 80 34.78 -11.12 10.97
CA THR A 80 34.53 -9.70 11.23
C THR A 80 33.07 -9.45 11.66
N ALA A 81 32.12 -10.10 10.99
CA ALA A 81 30.70 -9.99 11.33
C ALA A 81 30.37 -10.56 12.71
N LYS A 82 30.96 -11.69 13.07
CA LYS A 82 30.81 -12.34 14.37
C LYS A 82 31.42 -11.52 15.50
N GLU A 83 32.51 -10.81 15.24
CA GLU A 83 33.12 -9.88 16.18
C GLU A 83 32.26 -8.64 16.40
N GLN A 84 31.81 -8.01 15.31
CA GLN A 84 31.02 -6.78 15.35
C GLN A 84 29.60 -7.01 15.89
N TYR A 85 28.98 -8.14 15.54
CA TYR A 85 27.62 -8.48 15.91
C TYR A 85 27.58 -9.78 16.71
N ARG A 86 27.51 -9.64 18.03
CA ARG A 86 27.49 -10.77 18.98
C ARG A 86 26.40 -11.81 18.67
N VAL A 87 25.27 -11.39 18.10
CA VAL A 87 24.16 -12.27 17.70
C VAL A 87 24.54 -13.26 16.58
N LEU A 88 25.57 -12.95 15.79
CA LEU A 88 26.02 -13.78 14.68
C LEU A 88 27.05 -14.84 15.09
N LYS A 89 27.41 -14.96 16.38
CA LYS A 89 28.42 -15.94 16.83
C LYS A 89 27.94 -17.39 16.80
N THR A 90 26.64 -17.64 16.98
CA THR A 90 26.04 -18.99 17.14
C THR A 90 25.54 -19.60 15.82
N GLU A 91 26.14 -19.17 14.74
CA GLU A 91 25.41 -18.86 13.53
C GLU A 91 26.27 -19.30 12.34
N ASN A 92 25.66 -20.10 11.44
CA ASN A 92 26.37 -21.05 10.56
C ASN A 92 26.04 -20.91 9.07
N GLU A 93 25.07 -20.09 8.68
CA GLU A 93 24.64 -19.98 7.28
C GLU A 93 24.50 -18.52 6.88
N PHE A 94 25.32 -18.07 5.92
CA PHE A 94 25.48 -16.67 5.57
C PHE A 94 25.03 -16.33 4.15
N ARG A 95 24.19 -15.28 4.04
CA ARG A 95 23.82 -14.58 2.80
C ARG A 95 24.31 -13.15 2.79
N TYR A 96 24.66 -12.68 1.61
CA TYR A 96 25.28 -11.39 1.38
C TYR A 96 24.39 -10.51 0.51
N GLY A 97 24.40 -9.20 0.77
CA GLY A 97 23.63 -8.22 0.01
C GLY A 97 24.36 -6.90 -0.05
N TYR A 98 23.95 -6.01 -0.95
CA TYR A 98 24.48 -4.65 -1.03
C TYR A 98 23.38 -3.61 -1.14
N LYS A 99 23.77 -2.36 -0.88
CA LYS A 99 22.93 -1.17 -1.07
C LYS A 99 23.72 -0.09 -1.77
N VAL A 100 23.02 0.72 -2.55
CA VAL A 100 23.56 1.97 -3.08
C VAL A 100 23.13 3.09 -2.15
N VAL A 101 24.11 3.77 -1.55
CA VAL A 101 23.88 4.93 -0.70
C VAL A 101 24.02 6.19 -1.56
N GLU A 102 22.89 6.81 -1.88
CA GLU A 102 22.86 8.07 -2.63
C GLU A 102 22.92 9.28 -1.68
N ASN A 103 23.54 10.37 -2.15
CA ASN A 103 23.58 11.67 -1.46
C ASN A 103 24.16 11.64 -0.02
N ALA A 104 25.09 10.72 0.24
CA ALA A 104 25.69 10.51 1.56
C ALA A 104 24.67 10.27 2.70
N ASN A 105 23.47 9.77 2.37
CA ASN A 105 22.45 9.45 3.35
C ASN A 105 22.79 8.14 4.09
N LEU A 106 23.77 8.19 4.99
CA LEU A 106 24.26 7.03 5.74
C LEU A 106 23.16 6.32 6.57
N ARG A 107 22.04 6.99 6.86
CA ARG A 107 20.90 6.36 7.53
C ARG A 107 20.22 5.29 6.67
N SER A 108 20.22 5.44 5.34
CA SER A 108 19.63 4.45 4.44
C SER A 108 20.43 3.15 4.37
N ALA A 109 21.73 3.21 4.67
CA ALA A 109 22.62 2.04 4.75
C ALA A 109 22.25 1.11 5.93
N LEU A 110 21.71 1.69 7.01
CA LEU A 110 21.40 0.98 8.25
C LEU A 110 20.01 0.34 8.29
N THR A 111 19.10 0.71 7.37
CA THR A 111 17.75 0.12 7.33
C THR A 111 17.75 -1.29 6.74
N THR A 112 16.69 -2.06 6.93
CA THR A 112 16.53 -3.37 6.27
C THR A 112 15.87 -3.29 4.88
N SER A 113 15.41 -2.09 4.46
CA SER A 113 14.73 -1.87 3.18
C SER A 113 15.70 -1.75 2.00
N ASN A 114 15.30 -2.19 0.81
CA ASN A 114 16.05 -2.03 -0.45
C ASN A 114 17.46 -2.69 -0.47
N VAL A 115 17.66 -3.77 0.29
CA VAL A 115 18.85 -4.63 0.16
C VAL A 115 18.74 -5.43 -1.14
N ILE A 116 19.78 -5.40 -1.97
CA ILE A 116 19.88 -6.26 -3.14
C ILE A 116 20.71 -7.49 -2.75
N GLU A 117 20.08 -8.66 -2.75
CA GLU A 117 20.76 -9.93 -2.45
C GLU A 117 21.76 -10.26 -3.56
N LEU A 118 22.93 -10.78 -3.16
CA LEU A 118 23.96 -11.21 -4.07
C LEU A 118 23.72 -12.66 -4.52
N PRO A 119 24.09 -13.03 -5.77
CA PRO A 119 24.01 -14.40 -6.25
C PRO A 119 24.76 -15.37 -5.34
N LYS A 120 24.31 -16.62 -5.24
CA LYS A 120 24.98 -17.64 -4.43
C LYS A 120 26.28 -18.12 -5.06
N LYS A 121 27.17 -18.70 -4.26
CA LYS A 121 28.48 -19.23 -4.71
C LYS A 121 28.33 -20.25 -5.84
N GLU A 122 27.27 -21.05 -5.82
CA GLU A 122 26.96 -22.07 -6.85
C GLU A 122 26.49 -21.44 -8.16
N GLU A 123 25.84 -20.27 -8.10
CA GLU A 123 25.33 -19.52 -9.25
C GLU A 123 26.45 -18.77 -10.00
N LEU A 124 27.63 -18.64 -9.38
CA LEU A 124 28.81 -18.04 -10.00
C LEU A 124 29.62 -19.04 -10.84
N LYS A 125 29.50 -20.36 -10.58
CA LYS A 125 30.35 -21.41 -11.18
C LYS A 125 30.25 -21.58 -12.70
N THR A 126 29.21 -21.07 -13.36
CA THR A 126 29.04 -21.18 -14.82
C THR A 126 29.68 -20.04 -15.63
N VAL A 127 30.25 -19.03 -14.97
CA VAL A 127 30.71 -17.79 -15.63
C VAL A 127 32.11 -17.33 -15.14
N VAL A 128 32.72 -17.96 -14.13
CA VAL A 128 34.09 -17.58 -13.70
C VAL A 128 35.12 -17.75 -14.83
N ASP A 129 34.92 -18.71 -15.73
CA ASP A 129 35.78 -18.89 -16.91
C ASP A 129 35.62 -17.76 -17.95
N LYS A 130 34.44 -17.12 -18.02
CA LYS A 130 34.19 -15.98 -18.93
C LYS A 130 34.76 -14.65 -18.42
N VAL A 131 35.05 -14.55 -17.12
CA VAL A 131 35.65 -13.34 -16.53
C VAL A 131 37.13 -13.25 -16.87
N LYS A 132 37.84 -14.37 -17.05
CA LYS A 132 39.24 -14.35 -17.52
C LYS A 132 39.38 -13.76 -18.92
N ASP A 133 38.45 -14.05 -19.82
CA ASP A 133 38.47 -13.56 -21.21
C ASP A 133 38.15 -12.06 -21.32
N PHE A 134 37.38 -11.51 -20.37
CA PHE A 134 37.05 -10.07 -20.36
C PHE A 134 38.12 -9.20 -19.69
N PHE A 135 38.94 -9.77 -18.82
CA PHE A 135 39.97 -9.06 -18.05
C PHE A 135 41.39 -9.18 -18.63
N GLY A 136 41.57 -9.88 -19.75
CA GLY A 136 42.88 -10.07 -20.39
C GLY A 136 43.54 -8.80 -20.91
N ASP A 137 42.75 -7.81 -21.35
CA ASP A 137 43.28 -6.64 -22.10
C ASP A 137 43.27 -5.30 -21.35
N VAL A 138 42.87 -5.28 -20.08
CA VAL A 138 42.81 -4.02 -19.30
C VAL A 138 43.40 -4.21 -17.89
N THR A 139 44.66 -4.64 -17.79
CA THR A 139 45.31 -4.83 -16.47
C THR A 139 46.73 -4.30 -16.39
N SER A 140 46.84 -3.00 -16.13
CA SER A 140 47.92 -2.47 -15.29
C SER A 140 47.39 -1.58 -14.16
N GLY A 141 46.31 -0.81 -14.37
CA GLY A 141 45.74 0.09 -13.34
C GLY A 141 44.67 -0.50 -12.42
N ALA A 142 44.01 -1.61 -12.79
CA ALA A 142 42.86 -2.13 -12.05
C ALA A 142 43.23 -3.01 -10.84
N LYS A 143 44.40 -3.66 -10.85
CA LYS A 143 44.86 -4.49 -9.72
C LYS A 143 45.17 -3.66 -8.48
N GLU A 144 45.73 -2.46 -8.65
CA GLU A 144 46.08 -1.58 -7.52
C GLU A 144 44.84 -0.94 -6.87
N SER A 145 43.82 -0.60 -7.67
CA SER A 145 42.58 0.01 -7.15
C SER A 145 41.72 -0.97 -6.36
N PHE A 146 41.80 -2.27 -6.64
CA PHE A 146 41.03 -3.30 -5.93
C PHE A 146 41.82 -3.96 -4.78
N GLY A 147 43.15 -3.88 -4.77
CA GLY A 147 43.98 -4.29 -3.62
C GLY A 147 43.79 -3.39 -2.38
N GLN A 148 43.26 -2.18 -2.55
CA GLN A 148 42.87 -1.30 -1.43
C GLN A 148 41.55 -1.70 -0.75
N ILE A 149 40.78 -2.62 -1.32
CA ILE A 149 39.48 -3.05 -0.76
C ILE A 149 39.65 -4.04 0.40
N THR A 150 40.79 -4.75 0.46
CA THR A 150 41.10 -5.75 1.51
C THR A 150 42.10 -5.22 2.54
N GLY A 151 41.96 -3.96 2.96
CA GLY A 151 42.89 -3.26 3.85
C GLY A 151 43.39 -4.14 5.01
N THR A 152 44.67 -4.52 4.91
CA THR A 152 45.39 -5.36 5.87
C THR A 152 45.54 -4.64 7.21
N VAL A 153 45.38 -5.41 8.27
CA VAL A 153 45.42 -5.00 9.67
C VAL A 153 46.78 -4.41 10.08
N SER A 154 46.72 -3.24 10.73
CA SER A 154 47.70 -2.59 11.63
C SER A 154 48.98 -1.93 11.06
N LYS A 155 49.02 -0.59 11.13
CA LYS A 155 49.92 0.21 12.00
C LYS A 155 49.59 1.70 11.88
N GLU A 156 49.69 2.40 13.02
CA GLU A 156 49.64 3.86 13.12
C GLU A 156 50.61 4.51 12.13
N ALA A 157 50.12 5.50 11.38
CA ALA A 157 50.96 6.49 10.70
C ALA A 157 50.26 7.85 10.79
N GLU A 158 51.00 8.80 11.36
CA GLU A 158 50.60 10.16 11.71
C GLU A 158 50.09 10.95 10.50
N ALA A 159 48.99 11.68 10.69
CA ALA A 159 48.52 12.70 9.73
C ALA A 159 49.15 14.07 10.06
N PRO A 160 49.50 14.89 9.05
CA PRO A 160 50.06 16.21 9.29
C PRO A 160 48.99 17.16 9.86
N VAL A 161 49.44 18.01 10.78
CA VAL A 161 48.64 18.97 11.55
C VAL A 161 48.04 20.04 10.64
N GLU A 162 46.70 20.09 10.53
CA GLU A 162 45.97 21.29 10.10
C GLU A 162 45.52 22.08 11.35
N GLU A 163 45.89 23.36 11.40
CA GLU A 163 45.57 24.27 12.52
C GLU A 163 44.06 24.50 12.67
N GLU A 164 43.53 24.23 13.88
CA GLU A 164 42.14 24.49 14.24
C GLU A 164 41.80 26.00 14.22
N LYS A 165 40.80 26.37 13.41
CA LYS A 165 40.30 27.75 13.34
C LYS A 165 39.73 28.23 14.69
N PRO A 166 40.06 29.46 15.17
CA PRO A 166 39.76 29.97 16.52
C PRO A 166 38.29 29.96 16.98
N TRP A 167 37.33 29.87 16.06
CA TRP A 167 35.90 29.80 16.39
C TRP A 167 35.45 28.41 16.84
N VAL A 168 36.17 27.35 16.45
CA VAL A 168 35.92 25.96 16.84
C VAL A 168 36.31 25.73 18.31
N LYS A 169 37.46 26.27 18.75
CA LYS A 169 37.87 26.29 20.17
C LYS A 169 36.83 26.98 21.07
N ARG A 170 36.32 28.15 20.68
CA ARG A 170 35.29 28.87 21.44
C ARG A 170 33.96 28.11 21.53
N ARG A 171 33.58 27.37 20.49
CA ARG A 171 32.36 26.55 20.47
C ARG A 171 32.48 25.33 21.39
N ASN A 172 33.65 24.68 21.41
CA ASN A 172 33.89 23.51 22.25
C ASN A 172 34.00 23.88 23.74
N GLU A 173 34.58 25.05 24.06
CA GLU A 173 34.66 25.52 25.45
C GLU A 173 33.28 25.90 26.02
N ARG A 174 32.39 26.49 25.20
CA ARG A 174 30.98 26.74 25.59
C ARG A 174 30.21 25.44 25.86
N LYS A 175 30.42 24.40 25.04
CA LYS A 175 29.82 23.08 25.26
C LYS A 175 30.35 22.40 26.52
N ARG A 176 31.62 22.59 26.87
CA ARG A 176 32.22 22.04 28.09
C ARG A 176 31.66 22.70 29.35
N LYS A 177 31.57 24.04 29.37
CA LYS A 177 30.96 24.81 30.48
C LYS A 177 29.48 24.49 30.69
N GLN A 178 28.76 24.14 29.62
CA GLN A 178 27.34 23.73 29.69
C GLN A 178 27.16 22.31 30.26
N LYS A 179 28.09 21.38 29.97
CA LYS A 179 28.13 20.03 30.57
C LYS A 179 28.52 20.05 32.06
N GLU A 180 29.48 20.89 32.45
CA GLU A 180 29.91 21.05 33.85
C GLU A 180 28.77 21.62 34.73
N LYS A 181 27.94 22.54 34.20
CA LYS A 181 26.74 23.04 34.89
C LYS A 181 25.62 22.01 35.06
N GLN A 182 25.48 21.06 34.12
CA GLN A 182 24.47 19.99 34.23
C GLN A 182 24.86 18.91 35.25
N GLN A 183 26.15 18.65 35.46
CA GLN A 183 26.62 17.67 36.44
C GLN A 183 26.57 18.21 37.89
N GLN A 184 26.71 19.51 38.12
CA GLN A 184 26.54 20.09 39.47
C GLN A 184 25.10 20.03 40.00
N ASN A 185 24.07 20.05 39.13
CA ASN A 185 22.67 20.00 39.54
C ASN A 185 22.14 18.59 39.88
N GLN A 186 22.87 17.53 39.56
CA GLN A 186 22.49 16.15 39.94
C GLN A 186 23.03 15.72 41.31
N GLY A 187 23.99 16.46 41.88
CA GLY A 187 24.57 16.17 43.20
C GLY A 187 23.72 16.57 44.41
N SER A 188 22.71 17.43 44.23
CA SER A 188 21.94 17.99 45.36
C SER A 188 20.65 17.22 45.71
N LYS A 189 20.26 16.20 44.94
CA LYS A 189 19.03 15.41 45.18
C LYS A 189 19.25 14.05 45.88
N ARG A 190 20.46 13.78 46.38
CA ARG A 190 20.82 12.52 47.07
C ARG A 190 20.97 12.63 48.59
N ARG A 191 20.56 13.74 49.20
CA ARG A 191 20.53 13.94 50.66
C ARG A 191 19.11 14.25 51.13
N GLU A 192 18.17 13.35 50.89
CA GLU A 192 16.84 13.44 51.53
C GLU A 192 16.09 12.10 51.41
N PHE A 193 16.75 10.99 51.72
CA PHE A 193 16.09 9.69 51.90
C PHE A 193 16.86 8.86 52.94
N HIS A 194 16.75 9.27 54.20
CA HIS A 194 16.99 8.44 55.36
C HIS A 194 16.19 9.03 56.51
N LEU A 195 14.99 8.48 56.75
CA LEU A 195 14.30 8.40 58.05
C LEU A 195 12.91 7.79 57.83
N GLY A 196 12.58 6.76 58.60
CA GLY A 196 11.20 6.34 58.86
C GLY A 196 10.74 5.08 58.13
N ALA A 197 11.17 3.93 58.65
CA ALA A 197 10.45 2.68 58.49
C ALA A 197 9.23 2.62 59.42
N GLU A 198 8.36 1.64 59.14
CA GLU A 198 7.60 0.82 60.09
C GLU A 198 6.06 1.00 60.25
N VAL A 199 5.42 -0.19 60.23
CA VAL A 199 4.16 -0.67 60.83
C VAL A 199 2.92 -0.88 59.94
N GLU A 200 2.46 -2.13 59.99
CA GLU A 200 1.28 -2.81 59.44
C GLU A 200 -0.08 -2.26 59.91
N ASN A 201 -1.15 -2.38 59.11
CA ASN A 201 -2.29 -3.29 59.38
C ASN A 201 -3.52 -3.12 58.44
N LYS A 202 -4.09 -4.28 58.09
CA LYS A 202 -5.52 -4.68 57.93
C LYS A 202 -6.60 -3.72 57.37
N ALA A 203 -7.20 -4.21 56.28
CA ALA A 203 -8.65 -4.41 56.02
C ALA A 203 -9.69 -3.39 56.53
N HIS A 204 -10.45 -2.77 55.61
CA HIS A 204 -11.94 -2.84 55.62
C HIS A 204 -12.58 -2.23 54.37
N VAL A 205 -13.66 -2.88 53.94
CA VAL A 205 -14.70 -2.39 53.03
C VAL A 205 -15.70 -1.55 53.84
N SER A 206 -16.11 -0.38 53.33
CA SER A 206 -17.52 0.07 53.22
C SER A 206 -17.69 1.60 53.22
N SER A 207 -18.42 2.05 52.20
CA SER A 207 -19.52 3.03 52.23
C SER A 207 -19.27 4.54 52.50
N ILE A 208 -19.78 5.34 51.55
CA ILE A 208 -20.56 6.59 51.69
C ILE A 208 -19.79 7.86 52.16
N SER A 209 -19.62 8.85 51.27
CA SER A 209 -20.59 9.96 51.10
C SER A 209 -20.07 11.08 50.19
N LYS A 210 -20.93 11.46 49.26
CA LYS A 210 -21.20 12.80 48.69
C LYS A 210 -20.16 13.91 48.95
N TYR A 211 -19.55 14.40 47.87
CA TYR A 211 -19.24 15.82 47.72
C TYR A 211 -19.74 16.37 46.39
N THR A 212 -20.56 17.39 46.51
CA THR A 212 -21.17 18.25 45.50
C THR A 212 -20.11 18.94 44.65
N ILE A 213 -20.15 18.77 43.33
CA ILE A 213 -19.39 19.61 42.39
C ILE A 213 -20.31 20.71 41.87
N ARG A 214 -19.94 21.96 42.18
CA ARG A 214 -20.55 23.18 41.66
C ARG A 214 -20.40 23.24 40.15
N HIS A 215 -21.52 23.41 39.45
CA HIS A 215 -21.55 23.84 38.06
C HIS A 215 -20.93 25.23 37.92
N GLN A 216 -19.73 25.31 37.32
CA GLN A 216 -19.24 26.53 36.69
C GLN A 216 -19.64 26.47 35.21
N LYS A 217 -20.61 27.30 34.83
CA LYS A 217 -20.95 27.57 33.42
C LYS A 217 -19.72 28.15 32.74
N ILE A 218 -19.04 27.35 31.92
CA ILE A 218 -18.16 27.86 30.88
C ILE A 218 -19.06 28.17 29.69
N ALA A 219 -19.15 29.45 29.35
CA ALA A 219 -19.92 29.93 28.22
C ALA A 219 -19.42 29.27 26.93
N ALA A 220 -20.33 28.61 26.21
CA ALA A 220 -20.09 28.10 24.88
C ALA A 220 -19.60 29.25 23.98
N PRO A 221 -18.51 29.08 23.21
CA PRO A 221 -18.21 30.02 22.15
C PRO A 221 -19.37 29.97 21.16
N ARG A 222 -20.00 31.13 20.97
CA ARG A 222 -21.11 31.35 20.04
C ARG A 222 -20.79 30.69 18.70
N GLY A 223 -21.70 29.85 18.24
CA GLY A 223 -21.61 29.15 16.97
C GLY A 223 -21.24 30.11 15.85
N ARG A 224 -20.04 29.93 15.30
CA ARG A 224 -19.88 30.11 13.87
C ARG A 224 -20.81 29.08 13.26
N LYS A 225 -21.86 29.53 12.57
CA LYS A 225 -22.47 28.72 11.52
C LYS A 225 -21.28 28.17 10.72
N MET A 226 -21.03 26.87 10.80
CA MET A 226 -20.32 26.23 9.71
C MET A 226 -21.16 26.58 8.50
N GLY A 227 -20.64 27.44 7.63
CA GLY A 227 -21.18 27.55 6.29
C GLY A 227 -21.25 26.12 5.75
N ALA A 228 -22.30 25.85 4.99
CA ALA A 228 -22.28 24.71 4.08
C ALA A 228 -20.85 24.59 3.54
N VAL A 229 -20.26 23.42 3.68
CA VAL A 229 -19.07 23.12 2.91
C VAL A 229 -19.58 23.21 1.48
N ASP A 230 -19.38 24.37 0.86
CA ASP A 230 -19.63 24.54 -0.56
C ASP A 230 -18.91 23.37 -1.20
N ALA A 231 -19.67 22.57 -1.95
CA ALA A 231 -19.19 21.48 -2.76
C ALA A 231 -18.10 22.02 -3.69
N ALA A 232 -16.87 22.08 -3.19
CA ALA A 232 -15.69 22.43 -3.94
C ALA A 232 -15.39 21.25 -4.85
N GLY A 233 -16.16 21.15 -5.94
CA GLY A 233 -16.09 20.04 -6.86
C GLY A 233 -17.23 19.91 -7.86
N GLY A 234 -17.98 20.97 -8.17
CA GLY A 234 -18.98 21.00 -9.26
C GLY A 234 -18.40 20.87 -10.68
N GLY A 235 -17.19 20.32 -10.83
CA GLY A 235 -16.58 19.98 -12.11
C GLY A 235 -16.76 18.49 -12.43
N GLU A 236 -16.75 18.13 -13.70
CA GLU A 236 -16.79 16.72 -14.16
C GLU A 236 -15.69 15.87 -13.50
N VAL A 237 -15.86 14.54 -13.49
CA VAL A 237 -14.80 13.61 -13.05
C VAL A 237 -13.57 13.79 -13.94
N ASP A 238 -12.38 13.94 -13.33
CA ASP A 238 -11.13 14.10 -14.07
C ASP A 238 -10.78 12.80 -14.80
N VAL A 239 -10.44 12.90 -16.09
CA VAL A 239 -10.16 11.77 -16.97
C VAL A 239 -8.73 11.88 -17.47
N PHE A 240 -7.97 10.81 -17.30
CA PHE A 240 -6.63 10.69 -17.84
C PHE A 240 -6.54 9.52 -18.80
N ASP A 241 -6.30 9.82 -20.07
CA ASP A 241 -5.95 8.82 -21.08
C ASP A 241 -4.43 8.64 -21.13
N ALA A 242 -3.96 7.55 -20.52
CA ALA A 242 -2.55 7.17 -20.54
C ALA A 242 -2.12 6.60 -21.91
N GLY A 243 -3.08 6.32 -22.81
CA GLY A 243 -2.84 5.66 -24.08
C GLY A 243 -2.12 4.32 -23.90
N ARG A 244 -1.25 4.00 -24.85
CA ARG A 244 -0.44 2.78 -24.82
C ARG A 244 0.77 2.95 -23.91
N CYS A 245 0.83 2.14 -22.86
CA CYS A 245 1.99 2.04 -21.98
C CYS A 245 2.81 0.78 -22.30
N ALA A 246 4.14 0.84 -22.14
CA ALA A 246 5.02 -0.29 -22.45
C ALA A 246 4.84 -1.48 -21.50
N ASP A 247 4.58 -1.20 -20.23
CA ASP A 247 4.38 -2.17 -19.16
C ASP A 247 3.55 -1.56 -18.01
N GLY A 248 3.32 -2.35 -16.96
CA GLY A 248 2.57 -1.90 -15.77
C GLY A 248 3.27 -0.74 -15.04
N TYR A 249 4.60 -0.77 -14.93
CA TYR A 249 5.37 0.31 -14.30
C TYR A 249 5.16 1.65 -15.03
N ALA A 250 5.23 1.66 -16.36
CA ALA A 250 5.03 2.85 -17.17
C ALA A 250 3.62 3.43 -16.99
N LEU A 251 2.59 2.58 -16.95
CA LEU A 251 1.21 3.01 -16.66
C LEU A 251 1.12 3.64 -15.26
N GLY A 252 1.61 2.94 -14.23
CA GLY A 252 1.62 3.45 -12.87
C GLY A 252 2.37 4.77 -12.75
N LEU A 253 3.53 4.89 -13.42
CA LEU A 253 4.33 6.12 -13.42
C LEU A 253 3.57 7.28 -14.06
N ALA A 254 2.87 7.04 -15.16
CA ALA A 254 2.05 8.05 -15.83
C ALA A 254 0.90 8.53 -14.93
N VAL A 255 0.15 7.59 -14.34
CA VAL A 255 -0.94 7.88 -13.38
C VAL A 255 -0.40 8.65 -12.17
N GLY A 256 0.69 8.16 -11.58
CA GLY A 256 1.34 8.79 -10.43
C GLY A 256 1.81 10.21 -10.71
N ARG A 257 2.34 10.49 -11.91
CA ARG A 257 2.74 11.85 -12.33
C ARG A 257 1.52 12.75 -12.55
N ARG A 258 0.46 12.23 -13.20
CA ARG A 258 -0.75 12.99 -13.51
C ARG A 258 -1.54 13.38 -12.26
N PHE A 259 -1.65 12.46 -11.31
CA PHE A 259 -2.48 12.61 -10.10
C PHE A 259 -1.66 12.70 -8.82
N GLY A 260 -0.37 13.02 -8.92
CA GLY A 260 0.54 12.99 -7.77
C GLY A 260 0.10 13.91 -6.62
N GLU A 261 -0.56 15.04 -6.91
CA GLU A 261 -1.13 15.89 -5.87
C GLU A 261 -2.26 15.18 -5.12
N ALA A 262 -3.27 14.66 -5.83
CA ALA A 262 -4.40 13.96 -5.24
C ALA A 262 -3.94 12.74 -4.42
N ILE A 263 -3.00 11.96 -4.97
CA ILE A 263 -2.39 10.81 -4.28
C ILE A 263 -1.69 11.28 -3.00
N ARG A 264 -0.80 12.28 -3.07
CA ARG A 264 -0.13 12.82 -1.88
C ARG A 264 -1.11 13.41 -0.87
N SER A 265 -2.20 14.03 -1.32
CA SER A 265 -3.23 14.60 -0.46
C SER A 265 -3.97 13.51 0.30
N ARG A 266 -4.47 12.47 -0.41
CA ARG A 266 -5.11 11.31 0.21
C ARG A 266 -4.20 10.65 1.24
N MET A 267 -2.96 10.30 0.87
CA MET A 267 -2.02 9.63 1.79
C MET A 267 -1.71 10.48 3.04
N ARG A 268 -1.81 11.81 2.95
CA ARG A 268 -1.61 12.72 4.10
C ARG A 268 -2.82 12.78 5.02
N GLY A 269 -4.04 12.74 4.46
CA GLY A 269 -5.31 12.91 5.17
C GLY A 269 -6.00 11.62 5.61
N ASP A 270 -5.64 10.48 5.03
CA ASP A 270 -6.27 9.18 5.30
C ASP A 270 -5.94 8.68 6.73
N ALA A 271 -6.92 8.76 7.63
CA ALA A 271 -6.78 8.39 9.03
C ALA A 271 -6.50 6.90 9.19
N VAL A 272 -7.27 6.03 8.50
CA VAL A 272 -7.08 4.58 8.50
C VAL A 272 -5.65 4.20 8.11
N LEU A 273 -5.12 4.78 7.03
CA LEU A 273 -3.74 4.52 6.59
C LEU A 273 -2.73 4.89 7.69
N ARG A 274 -2.90 6.08 8.29
CA ARG A 274 -1.92 6.65 9.22
C ARG A 274 -1.98 6.07 10.62
N GLN A 275 -3.18 5.78 11.10
CA GLN A 275 -3.44 5.42 12.49
C GLN A 275 -3.60 3.91 12.67
N GLN A 276 -3.99 3.18 11.62
CA GLN A 276 -4.22 1.74 11.69
C GLN A 276 -3.23 0.96 10.82
N LEU A 277 -3.24 1.18 9.48
CA LEU A 277 -2.47 0.34 8.55
C LEU A 277 -0.95 0.49 8.72
N LEU A 278 -0.44 1.71 8.84
CA LEU A 278 1.00 1.96 9.02
C LEU A 278 1.54 1.42 10.35
N PRO A 279 0.89 1.68 11.50
CA PRO A 279 1.27 1.06 12.77
C PRO A 279 1.22 -0.46 12.73
N PHE A 280 0.13 -1.04 12.20
CA PHE A 280 0.02 -2.49 12.06
C PHE A 280 1.15 -3.06 11.19
N ALA A 281 1.46 -2.42 10.06
CA ALA A 281 2.52 -2.84 9.14
C ALA A 281 3.94 -2.86 9.77
N ALA A 282 4.15 -2.15 10.89
CA ALA A 282 5.40 -2.15 11.64
C ALA A 282 5.52 -3.34 12.61
N THR A 283 4.41 -3.99 12.97
CA THR A 283 4.36 -5.15 13.87
C THR A 283 4.78 -6.44 13.17
N ALA A 284 5.14 -7.49 13.94
CA ALA A 284 5.47 -8.79 13.34
C ALA A 284 4.29 -9.46 12.61
N PRO A 285 3.05 -9.48 13.15
CA PRO A 285 1.88 -9.99 12.44
C PRO A 285 1.51 -9.15 11.20
N GLY A 286 1.64 -7.83 11.30
CA GLY A 286 1.30 -6.92 10.22
C GLY A 286 2.37 -6.73 9.17
N ARG A 287 3.56 -7.33 9.30
CA ARG A 287 4.54 -7.40 8.20
C ARG A 287 3.89 -8.11 7.02
N PRO A 288 3.57 -7.40 5.93
CA PRO A 288 2.54 -7.93 5.05
C PRO A 288 3.00 -9.14 4.22
N ARG A 289 2.15 -10.17 4.21
CA ARG A 289 2.28 -11.37 3.37
C ARG A 289 1.81 -11.03 1.95
N ARG A 290 2.65 -10.31 1.21
CA ARG A 290 2.33 -9.79 -0.15
C ARG A 290 2.88 -10.65 -1.29
N GLY A 291 3.57 -11.73 -0.94
CA GLY A 291 4.24 -12.60 -1.89
C GLY A 291 3.29 -13.22 -2.93
N ALA A 292 2.09 -13.63 -2.50
CA ALA A 292 1.10 -14.24 -3.39
C ALA A 292 0.67 -13.28 -4.52
N ASN A 293 0.32 -12.04 -4.16
CA ASN A 293 -0.08 -11.01 -5.12
C ASN A 293 1.04 -10.65 -6.10
N ARG A 294 2.27 -10.45 -5.59
CA ARG A 294 3.43 -10.17 -6.46
C ARG A 294 3.77 -11.34 -7.39
N ALA A 295 3.64 -12.58 -6.91
CA ALA A 295 3.93 -13.77 -7.71
C ALA A 295 2.87 -14.00 -8.79
N ARG A 296 1.58 -13.80 -8.47
CA ARG A 296 0.48 -13.98 -9.42
C ARG A 296 0.36 -12.81 -10.40
N TYR A 297 0.55 -11.59 -9.94
CA TYR A 297 0.30 -10.36 -10.70
C TYR A 297 1.54 -9.43 -10.72
N PRO A 298 2.67 -9.87 -11.31
CA PRO A 298 3.89 -9.07 -11.34
C PRO A 298 3.68 -7.72 -12.06
N ARG A 299 2.88 -7.69 -13.15
CA ARG A 299 2.59 -6.46 -13.90
C ARG A 299 1.84 -5.42 -13.07
N TYR A 300 0.83 -5.84 -12.29
CA TYR A 300 0.07 -4.92 -11.42
C TYR A 300 0.90 -4.51 -10.20
N TRP A 301 1.77 -5.39 -9.72
CA TRP A 301 2.73 -5.00 -8.71
C TRP A 301 3.66 -3.89 -9.20
N ASP A 302 4.17 -4.00 -10.43
CA ASP A 302 5.01 -2.96 -11.05
C ASP A 302 4.23 -1.64 -11.25
N GLU A 303 2.92 -1.71 -11.52
CA GLU A 303 2.03 -0.54 -11.58
C GLU A 303 1.94 0.19 -10.22
N LEU A 304 1.90 -0.54 -9.10
CA LEU A 304 2.01 0.09 -7.77
C LEU A 304 3.35 0.79 -7.57
N VAL A 305 4.45 0.18 -8.05
CA VAL A 305 5.79 0.78 -7.98
C VAL A 305 5.86 2.06 -8.81
N GLY A 306 5.34 2.02 -10.04
CA GLY A 306 5.25 3.20 -10.91
C GLY A 306 4.42 4.31 -10.28
N THR A 307 3.26 3.96 -9.69
CA THR A 307 2.37 4.92 -9.02
C THR A 307 3.08 5.62 -7.86
N ALA A 308 3.84 4.87 -7.05
CA ALA A 308 4.64 5.43 -5.96
C ALA A 308 5.73 6.39 -6.48
N ASP A 309 6.50 5.95 -7.47
CA ASP A 309 7.58 6.76 -8.07
C ASP A 309 7.05 8.03 -8.73
N GLY A 310 5.93 7.94 -9.45
CA GLY A 310 5.32 9.05 -10.18
C GLY A 310 4.70 10.09 -9.25
N SER A 311 4.10 9.65 -8.15
CA SER A 311 3.46 10.53 -7.17
C SER A 311 4.42 11.03 -6.09
N GLY A 312 5.59 10.41 -5.94
CA GLY A 312 6.57 10.73 -4.89
C GLY A 312 6.13 10.31 -3.48
N VAL A 313 5.14 9.43 -3.35
CA VAL A 313 4.74 8.85 -2.05
C VAL A 313 5.54 7.58 -1.76
N PRO A 314 5.78 7.21 -0.50
CA PRO A 314 6.43 5.94 -0.18
C PRO A 314 5.66 4.75 -0.75
N LEU A 315 6.35 3.82 -1.40
CA LEU A 315 5.75 2.60 -1.96
C LEU A 315 4.90 1.83 -0.94
N LEU A 316 5.33 1.80 0.33
CA LEU A 316 4.56 1.15 1.38
C LEU A 316 3.15 1.76 1.54
N HIS A 317 2.97 3.06 1.34
CA HIS A 317 1.66 3.71 1.47
C HIS A 317 0.72 3.26 0.34
N VAL A 318 1.22 3.27 -0.90
CA VAL A 318 0.49 2.75 -2.07
C VAL A 318 0.10 1.29 -1.86
N ILE A 319 1.04 0.47 -1.39
CA ILE A 319 0.76 -0.92 -1.08
C ILE A 319 -0.33 -1.01 0.00
N LEU A 320 -0.23 -0.28 1.10
CA LEU A 320 -1.19 -0.43 2.20
C LEU A 320 -2.62 -0.04 1.82
N VAL A 321 -2.82 1.01 1.01
CA VAL A 321 -4.18 1.35 0.56
C VAL A 321 -4.77 0.28 -0.35
N ASN A 322 -3.95 -0.38 -1.20
CA ASN A 322 -4.41 -1.48 -2.08
C ASN A 322 -4.63 -2.81 -1.36
N PHE A 323 -4.22 -2.90 -0.09
CA PHE A 323 -4.42 -4.06 0.78
C PHE A 323 -5.29 -3.70 1.99
N ARG A 324 -5.96 -2.54 1.98
CA ARG A 324 -6.69 -2.02 3.13
C ARG A 324 -7.68 -3.05 3.66
N LYS A 325 -8.51 -3.61 2.77
CA LYS A 325 -9.59 -4.54 3.14
C LYS A 325 -9.05 -5.91 3.57
N GLU A 326 -7.88 -6.31 3.08
CA GLU A 326 -7.21 -7.54 3.48
C GLU A 326 -6.45 -7.42 4.80
N ILE A 327 -6.18 -6.20 5.26
CA ILE A 327 -5.42 -5.93 6.48
C ILE A 327 -6.35 -5.61 7.66
N LEU A 328 -7.37 -4.77 7.46
CA LEU A 328 -8.25 -4.29 8.53
C LEU A 328 -8.87 -5.41 9.38
N PRO A 329 -9.31 -6.57 8.84
CA PRO A 329 -9.87 -7.65 9.64
C PRO A 329 -8.91 -8.22 10.70
N PHE A 330 -7.61 -7.99 10.56
CA PHE A 330 -6.56 -8.49 11.45
C PHE A 330 -6.09 -7.46 12.50
N ILE A 331 -6.63 -6.24 12.48
CA ILE A 331 -6.34 -5.21 13.49
C ILE A 331 -7.33 -5.38 14.65
N THR A 332 -6.84 -5.63 15.86
CA THR A 332 -7.68 -5.89 17.04
C THR A 332 -8.00 -4.61 17.82
N ASN A 333 -9.19 -4.56 18.41
CA ASN A 333 -9.70 -3.38 19.15
C ASN A 333 -8.92 -3.07 20.45
N GLU A 334 -8.10 -3.98 20.97
CA GLU A 334 -7.24 -3.70 22.13
C GLU A 334 -6.13 -2.68 21.82
N ASP A 335 -5.79 -2.49 20.54
CA ASP A 335 -4.79 -1.53 20.09
C ASP A 335 -5.37 -0.11 19.86
N HIS A 336 -6.70 0.07 19.96
CA HIS A 336 -7.36 1.33 19.62
C HIS A 336 -8.57 1.66 20.54
N HIS A 337 -8.42 2.67 21.39
CA HIS A 337 -9.53 3.36 22.05
C HIS A 337 -10.12 4.39 21.08
N HIS A 338 -11.07 4.02 20.21
CA HIS A 338 -11.95 5.00 19.57
C HIS A 338 -13.33 4.38 19.30
N ASP A 339 -14.34 4.97 19.92
CA ASP A 339 -15.78 4.69 19.77
C ASP A 339 -16.37 5.26 18.46
N GLU A 340 -15.54 5.49 17.43
CA GLU A 340 -16.01 5.96 16.13
C GLU A 340 -15.90 4.81 15.14
N GLU A 341 -17.03 4.18 14.83
CA GLU A 341 -17.21 3.36 13.63
C GLU A 341 -16.81 4.21 12.42
N GLU A 342 -15.54 4.16 12.00
CA GLU A 342 -15.12 4.79 10.75
C GLU A 342 -15.86 4.07 9.62
N ALA A 343 -16.78 4.80 8.98
CA ALA A 343 -17.62 4.26 7.92
C ALA A 343 -16.76 3.66 6.80
N ASP A 344 -16.99 2.38 6.54
CA ASP A 344 -16.47 1.64 5.40
C ASP A 344 -17.24 2.04 4.12
N ASP A 345 -16.79 1.53 2.96
CA ASP A 345 -17.45 1.74 1.68
C ASP A 345 -18.75 0.90 1.63
N ASP A 346 -19.89 1.53 1.35
CA ASP A 346 -21.25 0.98 1.53
C ASP A 346 -22.12 1.15 0.26
N CYS A 347 -21.59 0.68 -0.88
CA CYS A 347 -22.19 0.83 -2.21
C CYS A 347 -23.59 0.20 -2.39
N SER A 348 -24.31 0.65 -3.42
CA SER A 348 -25.64 0.14 -3.78
C SER A 348 -25.76 -0.14 -5.27
N ASP A 349 -26.21 -1.32 -5.66
CA ASP A 349 -26.44 -1.70 -7.06
C ASP A 349 -27.91 -1.98 -7.39
N VAL A 350 -28.30 -1.73 -8.63
CA VAL A 350 -29.55 -2.22 -9.23
C VAL A 350 -29.29 -2.80 -10.62
N LEU A 351 -29.65 -4.08 -10.82
CA LEU A 351 -29.49 -4.81 -12.08
C LEU A 351 -30.85 -5.13 -12.67
N LEU A 352 -31.03 -4.89 -13.97
CA LEU A 352 -32.27 -5.19 -14.69
C LEU A 352 -31.94 -5.64 -16.11
N VAL A 353 -32.48 -6.79 -16.51
CA VAL A 353 -32.40 -7.28 -17.90
C VAL A 353 -33.78 -7.77 -18.34
N SER A 354 -34.45 -7.00 -19.18
CA SER A 354 -35.72 -7.32 -19.82
C SER A 354 -35.60 -7.24 -21.34
N GLU A 355 -36.68 -7.53 -22.05
CA GLU A 355 -36.75 -7.34 -23.50
C GLU A 355 -36.50 -5.88 -23.91
N SER A 356 -36.95 -4.91 -23.10
CA SER A 356 -36.86 -3.48 -23.42
C SER A 356 -35.71 -2.73 -22.76
N THR A 357 -35.03 -3.33 -21.77
CA THR A 357 -34.04 -2.61 -20.95
C THR A 357 -32.99 -3.56 -20.38
N ALA A 358 -31.71 -3.30 -20.64
CA ALA A 358 -30.59 -3.99 -20.01
C ALA A 358 -29.63 -2.97 -19.36
N ILE A 359 -29.69 -2.84 -18.04
CA ILE A 359 -28.93 -1.82 -17.30
C ILE A 359 -28.36 -2.37 -15.98
N ALA A 360 -27.27 -1.75 -15.55
CA ALA A 360 -26.78 -1.80 -14.18
C ALA A 360 -26.54 -0.38 -13.67
N GLY A 361 -27.13 -0.04 -12.54
CA GLY A 361 -26.84 1.21 -11.83
C GLY A 361 -26.06 0.91 -10.55
N HIS A 362 -25.16 1.80 -10.16
CA HIS A 362 -24.32 1.64 -8.98
C HIS A 362 -24.03 3.00 -8.32
N ASN A 363 -24.26 3.10 -7.01
CA ASN A 363 -23.74 4.18 -6.18
C ASN A 363 -22.39 3.74 -5.60
N GLU A 364 -21.35 4.51 -5.88
CA GLU A 364 -20.06 4.33 -5.21
C GLU A 364 -20.05 5.19 -3.95
N ASP A 365 -20.29 4.53 -2.81
CA ASP A 365 -20.37 5.15 -1.49
C ASP A 365 -19.07 4.90 -0.73
N ALA A 366 -18.43 5.98 -0.29
CA ALA A 366 -17.16 5.86 0.42
C ALA A 366 -17.00 6.91 1.50
N ASN A 367 -15.98 6.73 2.32
CA ASN A 367 -15.63 7.71 3.33
C ASN A 367 -15.43 9.10 2.70
N VAL A 368 -15.96 10.15 3.34
CA VAL A 368 -15.88 11.55 2.91
C VAL A 368 -14.44 12.01 2.62
N ALA A 369 -13.44 11.37 3.24
CA ALA A 369 -12.02 11.59 2.97
C ALA A 369 -11.58 11.25 1.53
N LEU A 370 -12.41 10.56 0.74
CA LEU A 370 -12.17 10.28 -0.69
C LEU A 370 -12.77 11.34 -1.63
N LEU A 371 -13.51 12.32 -1.12
CA LEU A 371 -13.98 13.44 -1.93
C LEU A 371 -12.79 14.22 -2.52
N GLY A 372 -12.75 14.31 -3.85
CA GLY A 372 -11.66 14.94 -4.58
C GLY A 372 -10.42 14.04 -4.76
N HIS A 373 -10.47 12.78 -4.34
CA HIS A 373 -9.39 11.80 -4.52
C HIS A 373 -9.79 10.65 -5.45
N THR A 374 -10.65 10.93 -6.43
CA THR A 374 -11.07 9.96 -7.44
C THR A 374 -10.90 10.52 -8.85
N TYR A 375 -10.65 9.63 -9.80
CA TYR A 375 -10.44 9.97 -11.21
C TYR A 375 -10.73 8.77 -12.10
N VAL A 376 -10.86 9.00 -13.42
CA VAL A 376 -10.97 7.95 -14.42
C VAL A 376 -9.65 7.78 -15.15
N VAL A 377 -9.16 6.55 -15.22
CA VAL A 377 -7.99 6.17 -16.03
C VAL A 377 -8.47 5.44 -17.27
N LYS A 378 -7.97 5.86 -18.43
CA LYS A 378 -8.05 5.10 -19.67
C LYS A 378 -6.64 4.65 -20.05
N ALA A 379 -6.50 3.40 -20.47
CA ALA A 379 -5.23 2.92 -21.02
C ALA A 379 -5.46 1.83 -22.05
N THR A 380 -4.47 1.67 -22.92
CA THR A 380 -4.41 0.63 -23.95
C THR A 380 -3.31 -0.37 -23.58
N SER A 381 -3.57 -1.65 -23.78
CA SER A 381 -2.59 -2.71 -23.60
C SER A 381 -1.33 -2.46 -24.45
N PRO A 382 -0.14 -2.95 -24.03
CA PRO A 382 1.10 -2.71 -24.76
C PRO A 382 1.08 -3.16 -26.23
N ASP A 383 0.42 -4.29 -26.52
CA ASP A 383 0.22 -4.81 -27.87
C ASP A 383 -0.84 -4.02 -28.67
N GLY A 384 -1.70 -3.27 -27.98
CA GLY A 384 -2.79 -2.51 -28.57
C GLY A 384 -4.07 -3.30 -28.81
N SER A 385 -4.16 -4.54 -28.33
CA SER A 385 -5.29 -5.41 -28.57
C SER A 385 -6.53 -5.06 -27.74
N SER A 386 -6.33 -4.48 -26.56
CA SER A 386 -7.40 -4.06 -25.65
C SER A 386 -7.17 -2.65 -25.11
N SER A 387 -8.25 -2.01 -24.69
CA SER A 387 -8.19 -0.81 -23.87
C SER A 387 -9.27 -0.86 -22.80
N PHE A 388 -9.05 -0.14 -21.71
CA PHE A 388 -10.01 -0.06 -20.61
C PHE A 388 -10.24 1.38 -20.17
N THR A 389 -11.37 1.60 -19.51
CA THR A 389 -11.74 2.82 -18.79
C THR A 389 -12.18 2.42 -17.39
N ALA A 390 -11.57 3.04 -16.37
CA ALA A 390 -11.75 2.62 -14.98
C ALA A 390 -11.84 3.81 -14.03
N TYR A 391 -12.87 3.83 -13.19
CA TYR A 391 -12.94 4.77 -12.06
C TYR A 391 -12.00 4.29 -10.95
N THR A 392 -11.19 5.19 -10.41
CA THR A 392 -10.01 4.84 -9.61
C THR A 392 -9.86 5.78 -8.42
N TYR A 393 -9.61 5.20 -7.25
CA TYR A 393 -9.21 5.93 -6.05
C TYR A 393 -7.73 6.29 -6.07
N ALA A 394 -7.39 7.48 -5.59
CA ALA A 394 -6.04 8.01 -5.68
C ALA A 394 -5.03 7.08 -4.99
N GLY A 395 -4.11 6.52 -5.77
CA GLY A 395 -3.06 5.62 -5.27
C GLY A 395 -3.45 4.15 -5.21
N GLU A 396 -4.65 3.79 -5.69
CA GLU A 396 -5.05 2.41 -5.93
C GLU A 396 -4.83 1.99 -7.38
N LEU A 397 -4.77 0.68 -7.63
CA LEU A 397 -4.79 0.14 -8.99
C LEU A 397 -6.08 0.59 -9.71
N PRO A 398 -6.03 0.79 -11.04
CA PRO A 398 -7.20 1.06 -11.82
C PRO A 398 -8.31 0.05 -11.56
N THR A 399 -9.41 0.63 -11.09
CA THR A 399 -10.64 0.09 -10.51
C THR A 399 -10.58 -0.60 -9.15
N CYS A 400 -11.45 -0.10 -8.29
CA CYS A 400 -11.93 -0.70 -7.05
C CYS A 400 -13.46 -0.49 -6.90
N ALA A 401 -14.11 -0.10 -8.01
CA ALA A 401 -15.48 0.42 -8.06
C ALA A 401 -16.18 -0.08 -9.34
N PHE A 402 -15.85 0.49 -10.50
CA PHE A 402 -16.41 0.10 -11.78
C PHE A 402 -15.48 0.39 -12.96
N GLY A 403 -15.77 -0.22 -14.10
CA GLY A 403 -15.02 -0.01 -15.33
C GLY A 403 -15.54 -0.86 -16.49
N PHE A 404 -14.95 -0.64 -17.66
CA PHE A 404 -15.21 -1.43 -18.85
C PHE A 404 -13.98 -1.50 -19.76
N ASN A 405 -14.01 -2.43 -20.72
CA ASN A 405 -12.97 -2.57 -21.73
C ASN A 405 -13.53 -2.71 -23.15
N SER A 406 -12.64 -2.57 -24.13
CA SER A 406 -12.97 -2.66 -25.56
C SER A 406 -13.39 -4.08 -26.00
N ASN A 407 -13.21 -5.09 -25.16
CA ASN A 407 -13.72 -6.44 -25.40
C ASN A 407 -15.21 -6.56 -25.09
N GLY A 408 -15.88 -5.48 -24.63
CA GLY A 408 -17.31 -5.49 -24.32
C GLY A 408 -17.62 -6.11 -22.96
N VAL A 409 -16.63 -6.13 -22.06
CA VAL A 409 -16.82 -6.46 -20.64
C VAL A 409 -16.95 -5.16 -19.87
N ALA A 410 -18.01 -5.03 -19.08
CA ALA A 410 -18.19 -3.96 -18.11
C ALA A 410 -18.52 -4.55 -16.73
N PHE A 411 -18.27 -3.79 -15.66
CA PHE A 411 -18.58 -4.24 -14.32
C PHE A 411 -18.73 -3.12 -13.28
N THR A 412 -19.46 -3.42 -12.21
CA THR A 412 -19.50 -2.69 -10.92
C THR A 412 -19.17 -3.67 -9.78
N LEU A 413 -18.73 -3.14 -8.64
CA LEU A 413 -18.08 -3.91 -7.57
C LEU A 413 -18.55 -3.42 -6.19
N ASP A 414 -18.99 -4.35 -5.35
CA ASP A 414 -19.47 -4.06 -4.00
C ASP A 414 -18.69 -4.85 -2.94
N SER A 415 -18.12 -4.14 -1.97
CA SER A 415 -17.48 -4.76 -0.82
C SER A 415 -18.50 -5.58 -0.02
N VAL A 416 -18.27 -6.88 0.16
CA VAL A 416 -19.11 -7.74 1.04
C VAL A 416 -18.24 -8.36 2.14
N PRO A 417 -18.11 -7.72 3.31
CA PRO A 417 -17.23 -8.19 4.37
C PRO A 417 -17.76 -9.49 5.00
N PRO A 418 -17.02 -10.61 4.89
CA PRO A 418 -17.35 -11.80 5.65
C PRO A 418 -16.95 -11.59 7.13
N ALA A 419 -17.40 -12.47 8.02
CA ALA A 419 -16.98 -12.46 9.42
C ALA A 419 -15.46 -12.68 9.50
N ARG A 420 -14.81 -12.17 10.56
CA ARG A 420 -13.34 -12.22 10.69
C ARG A 420 -12.76 -13.64 10.56
N GLY A 421 -13.49 -14.66 11.00
CA GLY A 421 -13.08 -16.07 10.91
C GLY A 421 -13.03 -16.62 9.48
N GLU A 422 -13.69 -15.96 8.52
CA GLU A 422 -13.76 -16.35 7.11
C GLU A 422 -12.67 -15.67 6.25
N VAL A 423 -11.90 -14.73 6.82
CA VAL A 423 -10.85 -13.96 6.12
C VAL A 423 -9.52 -14.72 6.16
N VAL A 424 -8.88 -14.89 5.00
CA VAL A 424 -7.60 -15.61 4.89
C VAL A 424 -6.43 -14.64 4.72
N ALA A 425 -5.53 -14.62 5.71
CA ALA A 425 -4.38 -13.71 5.73
C ALA A 425 -3.36 -14.02 4.63
N GLY A 426 -3.01 -13.02 3.82
CA GLY A 426 -1.93 -13.12 2.83
C GLY A 426 -2.31 -13.80 1.50
N ALA A 427 -3.60 -14.09 1.32
CA ALA A 427 -4.19 -14.51 0.05
C ALA A 427 -4.28 -13.33 -0.94
N ILE A 428 -4.91 -13.55 -2.10
CA ILE A 428 -4.99 -12.54 -3.16
C ILE A 428 -5.90 -11.38 -2.72
N ALA A 429 -5.41 -10.16 -2.93
CA ALA A 429 -6.12 -8.94 -2.60
C ALA A 429 -7.07 -8.54 -3.73
N ARG A 430 -8.22 -8.01 -3.36
CA ARG A 430 -9.34 -7.76 -4.28
C ARG A 430 -8.99 -6.78 -5.38
N ASN A 431 -8.23 -5.72 -5.07
CA ASN A 431 -7.84 -4.71 -6.06
C ASN A 431 -7.03 -5.29 -7.22
N PHE A 432 -6.25 -6.35 -6.98
CA PHE A 432 -5.50 -7.01 -8.05
C PHE A 432 -6.42 -7.79 -8.99
N VAL A 433 -7.47 -8.41 -8.45
CA VAL A 433 -8.47 -9.14 -9.23
C VAL A 433 -9.37 -8.18 -9.99
N SER A 434 -9.83 -7.10 -9.34
CA SER A 434 -10.57 -6.02 -9.98
C SER A 434 -9.76 -5.35 -11.10
N ARG A 435 -8.44 -5.16 -10.91
CA ARG A 435 -7.56 -4.67 -11.97
C ARG A 435 -7.47 -5.64 -13.16
N ASP A 436 -7.42 -6.94 -12.87
CA ASP A 436 -7.35 -8.01 -13.87
C ASP A 436 -8.63 -8.11 -14.72
N LEU A 437 -9.80 -7.84 -14.11
CA LEU A 437 -11.08 -7.78 -14.82
C LEU A 437 -11.09 -6.82 -16.01
N LEU A 438 -10.33 -5.72 -15.93
CA LEU A 438 -10.23 -4.74 -17.02
C LEU A 438 -9.57 -5.33 -18.28
N GLU A 439 -8.90 -6.48 -18.18
CA GLU A 439 -8.25 -7.16 -19.29
C GLU A 439 -9.06 -8.37 -19.80
N ALA A 440 -10.19 -8.67 -19.16
CA ALA A 440 -11.03 -9.81 -19.53
C ALA A 440 -11.47 -9.72 -21.00
N THR A 441 -11.40 -10.85 -21.68
CA THR A 441 -11.69 -10.96 -23.12
C THR A 441 -13.15 -11.32 -23.42
N SER A 442 -13.88 -11.79 -22.42
CA SER A 442 -15.30 -12.14 -22.50
C SER A 442 -15.92 -12.20 -21.09
N LEU A 443 -17.24 -12.37 -21.01
CA LEU A 443 -17.92 -12.60 -19.73
C LEU A 443 -17.44 -13.89 -19.04
N ASP A 444 -17.17 -14.95 -19.79
CA ASP A 444 -16.66 -16.21 -19.24
C ASP A 444 -15.26 -16.04 -18.65
N ASP A 445 -14.41 -15.27 -19.34
CA ASP A 445 -13.08 -14.92 -18.86
C ASP A 445 -13.14 -14.02 -17.60
N ALA A 446 -14.08 -13.07 -17.56
CA ALA A 446 -14.35 -12.24 -16.39
C ALA A 446 -14.81 -13.09 -15.19
N MET A 447 -15.72 -14.06 -15.40
CA MET A 447 -16.14 -15.00 -14.36
C MET A 447 -14.96 -15.84 -13.85
N ASN A 448 -14.11 -16.35 -14.75
CA ASN A 448 -12.90 -17.10 -14.35
C ASN A 448 -11.90 -16.23 -13.58
N THR A 449 -11.78 -14.95 -13.96
CA THR A 449 -10.90 -13.98 -13.31
C THR A 449 -11.26 -13.79 -11.84
N VAL A 450 -12.55 -13.69 -11.51
CA VAL A 450 -13.00 -13.47 -10.12
C VAL A 450 -13.14 -14.75 -9.29
N THR A 451 -13.31 -15.91 -9.92
CA THR A 451 -13.55 -17.19 -9.21
C THR A 451 -12.29 -18.06 -9.06
N SER A 452 -11.28 -17.91 -9.92
CA SER A 452 -10.05 -18.72 -9.88
C SER A 452 -9.04 -18.38 -8.77
N PRO A 453 -8.84 -17.11 -8.38
CA PRO A 453 -7.87 -16.75 -7.34
C PRO A 453 -8.34 -17.22 -5.96
N ASP A 454 -7.39 -17.57 -5.09
CA ASP A 454 -7.71 -17.73 -3.68
C ASP A 454 -7.71 -16.33 -3.03
N MET A 455 -8.89 -15.75 -2.91
CA MET A 455 -9.12 -14.39 -2.42
C MET A 455 -9.00 -14.33 -0.90
N SER A 456 -8.52 -13.19 -0.39
CA SER A 456 -8.37 -12.98 1.05
C SER A 456 -9.67 -12.59 1.76
N VAL A 457 -10.52 -11.83 1.07
CA VAL A 457 -11.78 -11.29 1.57
C VAL A 457 -12.88 -11.46 0.53
N GLY A 458 -14.12 -11.19 0.96
CA GLY A 458 -15.30 -11.21 0.12
C GLY A 458 -15.44 -10.05 -0.86
N HIS A 459 -16.13 -10.29 -1.97
CA HIS A 459 -16.52 -9.26 -2.94
C HIS A 459 -17.73 -9.72 -3.77
N SER A 460 -18.62 -8.77 -4.10
CA SER A 460 -19.70 -8.91 -5.07
C SER A 460 -19.30 -8.24 -6.38
N TYR A 461 -19.42 -8.95 -7.50
CA TYR A 461 -19.06 -8.47 -8.84
C TYR A 461 -20.29 -8.50 -9.74
N ASN A 462 -20.70 -7.37 -10.30
CA ASN A 462 -21.69 -7.35 -11.37
C ASN A 462 -20.98 -7.33 -12.71
N LEU A 463 -20.89 -8.47 -13.37
CA LEU A 463 -20.19 -8.64 -14.65
C LEU A 463 -21.18 -8.55 -15.81
N MET A 464 -20.78 -7.85 -16.87
CA MET A 464 -21.67 -7.51 -17.99
C MET A 464 -21.03 -7.91 -19.32
N ASP A 465 -21.77 -8.65 -20.15
CA ASP A 465 -21.50 -8.78 -21.60
C ASP A 465 -22.35 -7.72 -22.31
N VAL A 466 -21.70 -6.62 -22.70
CA VAL A 466 -22.37 -5.48 -23.32
C VAL A 466 -23.08 -5.91 -24.61
N ARG A 467 -22.42 -6.69 -25.47
CA ARG A 467 -22.96 -7.06 -26.79
C ARG A 467 -24.12 -8.04 -26.70
N ARG A 468 -24.10 -8.94 -25.71
CA ARG A 468 -25.15 -9.95 -25.53
C ARG A 468 -26.24 -9.52 -24.56
N ARG A 469 -26.18 -8.30 -24.02
CA ARG A 469 -27.15 -7.79 -23.03
C ARG A 469 -27.29 -8.71 -21.81
N ARG A 470 -26.17 -9.26 -21.32
CA ARG A 470 -26.16 -10.16 -20.15
C ARG A 470 -25.51 -9.48 -18.96
N ILE A 471 -26.10 -9.67 -17.79
CA ILE A 471 -25.58 -9.18 -16.51
C ILE A 471 -25.61 -10.34 -15.52
N VAL A 472 -24.49 -10.60 -14.87
CA VAL A 472 -24.30 -11.68 -13.91
C VAL A 472 -23.69 -11.11 -12.64
N ASN A 473 -24.36 -11.28 -11.51
CA ASN A 473 -23.77 -11.03 -10.19
C ASN A 473 -22.99 -12.29 -9.74
N VAL A 474 -21.76 -12.09 -9.27
CA VAL A 474 -20.89 -13.12 -8.72
C VAL A 474 -20.46 -12.69 -7.32
N GLU A 475 -20.88 -13.44 -6.31
CA GLU A 475 -20.39 -13.29 -4.95
C GLU A 475 -19.23 -14.25 -4.73
N THR A 476 -18.14 -13.74 -4.14
CA THR A 476 -16.92 -14.51 -3.86
C THR A 476 -16.54 -14.38 -2.40
N ALA A 477 -15.92 -15.42 -1.85
CA ALA A 477 -15.33 -15.44 -0.52
C ALA A 477 -14.03 -16.25 -0.54
N SER A 478 -13.27 -16.19 0.57
CA SER A 478 -12.03 -16.93 0.73
C SER A 478 -12.19 -18.43 0.49
N GLY A 479 -11.10 -19.10 0.10
CA GLY A 479 -11.11 -20.54 -0.17
C GLY A 479 -11.80 -20.91 -1.49
N ARG A 480 -11.81 -19.99 -2.48
CA ARG A 480 -12.46 -20.15 -3.79
C ARG A 480 -13.94 -20.48 -3.71
N ARG A 481 -14.64 -19.95 -2.72
CA ARG A 481 -16.09 -20.08 -2.61
C ARG A 481 -16.72 -18.98 -3.45
N PHE A 482 -17.68 -19.35 -4.28
CA PHE A 482 -18.41 -18.39 -5.08
C PHE A 482 -19.83 -18.86 -5.36
N SER A 483 -20.71 -17.91 -5.66
CA SER A 483 -22.08 -18.14 -6.10
C SER A 483 -22.36 -17.20 -7.27
N VAL A 484 -23.19 -17.63 -8.21
CA VAL A 484 -23.47 -16.89 -9.45
C VAL A 484 -24.97 -16.72 -9.58
N ARG A 485 -25.41 -15.51 -9.91
CA ARG A 485 -26.80 -15.16 -10.15
C ARG A 485 -26.92 -14.31 -11.41
N GLU A 486 -27.68 -14.78 -12.39
CA GLU A 486 -27.97 -13.99 -13.59
C GLU A 486 -29.12 -13.01 -13.33
N ALA A 487 -28.98 -11.77 -13.78
CA ALA A 487 -30.03 -10.75 -13.69
C ALA A 487 -31.10 -11.01 -14.75
N GLY A 488 -32.34 -10.58 -14.47
CA GLY A 488 -33.47 -10.75 -15.36
C GLY A 488 -34.48 -9.61 -15.22
N ALA A 489 -35.72 -9.86 -15.66
CA ALA A 489 -36.76 -8.84 -15.69
C ALA A 489 -37.24 -8.44 -14.28
N ALA A 490 -37.07 -9.34 -13.29
CA ALA A 490 -37.18 -9.00 -11.89
C ALA A 490 -35.88 -8.29 -11.45
N PRO A 491 -35.94 -7.02 -11.01
CA PRO A 491 -34.75 -6.28 -10.61
C PRO A 491 -34.01 -6.96 -9.47
N PHE A 492 -32.69 -6.94 -9.54
CA PHE A 492 -31.84 -7.40 -8.45
C PHE A 492 -31.15 -6.20 -7.81
N PHE A 493 -31.38 -5.99 -6.52
CA PHE A 493 -30.69 -5.01 -5.72
C PHE A 493 -29.62 -5.70 -4.87
N HIS A 494 -28.43 -5.10 -4.83
CA HIS A 494 -27.30 -5.56 -4.04
C HIS A 494 -26.69 -4.37 -3.27
N ALA A 495 -26.07 -4.68 -2.14
CA ALA A 495 -25.46 -3.72 -1.23
C ALA A 495 -24.21 -4.39 -0.61
N ASN A 496 -23.94 -4.24 0.67
CA ASN A 496 -22.68 -4.72 1.26
C ASN A 496 -22.85 -6.00 2.07
N MET A 497 -23.83 -6.83 1.71
CA MET A 497 -24.07 -8.14 2.31
C MET A 497 -24.25 -9.22 1.25
N TYR A 498 -23.78 -10.43 1.56
CA TYR A 498 -24.01 -11.60 0.71
C TYR A 498 -25.49 -11.95 0.64
N ARG A 499 -25.98 -12.14 -0.59
CA ARG A 499 -27.38 -12.40 -0.95
C ARG A 499 -27.60 -13.86 -1.34
N HIS A 500 -26.63 -14.50 -1.97
CA HIS A 500 -26.79 -15.85 -2.53
C HIS A 500 -25.59 -16.79 -2.34
N LEU A 501 -24.44 -16.29 -1.91
CA LEU A 501 -23.37 -17.11 -1.34
C LEU A 501 -23.58 -17.25 0.17
N GLN A 502 -23.54 -18.49 0.67
CA GLN A 502 -23.65 -18.75 2.10
C GLN A 502 -22.27 -18.64 2.76
N VAL A 503 -22.06 -17.55 3.49
CA VAL A 503 -20.83 -17.21 4.23
C VAL A 503 -21.22 -16.65 5.58
N GLU A 504 -20.47 -16.96 6.63
CA GLU A 504 -20.62 -16.21 7.88
C GLU A 504 -20.18 -14.76 7.62
N GLN A 505 -21.06 -13.78 7.87
CA GLN A 505 -20.85 -12.41 7.43
C GLN A 505 -21.16 -11.39 8.52
N VAL A 506 -20.64 -10.17 8.33
CA VAL A 506 -21.00 -9.04 9.18
C VAL A 506 -22.44 -8.64 8.86
N HIS A 507 -23.27 -8.52 9.88
CA HIS A 507 -24.62 -7.98 9.74
C HIS A 507 -24.58 -6.46 9.90
N ASP A 508 -24.50 -5.77 8.77
CA ASP A 508 -24.47 -4.31 8.72
C ASP A 508 -25.88 -3.72 8.61
N GLU A 509 -26.26 -2.87 9.56
CA GLU A 509 -27.58 -2.25 9.59
C GLU A 509 -27.79 -1.27 8.42
N ASN A 510 -26.73 -0.63 7.92
CA ASN A 510 -26.83 0.25 6.76
C ASN A 510 -27.25 -0.54 5.51
N SER A 511 -26.51 -1.58 5.16
CA SER A 511 -26.81 -2.50 4.06
C SER A 511 -28.22 -3.10 4.19
N MET A 512 -28.58 -3.60 5.38
CA MET A 512 -29.93 -4.16 5.60
C MET A 512 -31.03 -3.10 5.44
N ALA A 513 -30.81 -1.85 5.86
CA ALA A 513 -31.78 -0.77 5.70
C ALA A 513 -31.98 -0.41 4.22
N ARG A 514 -30.89 -0.26 3.45
CA ARG A 514 -30.94 0.02 2.02
C ARG A 514 -31.62 -1.09 1.24
N GLU A 515 -31.36 -2.36 1.58
CA GLU A 515 -32.07 -3.49 0.98
C GLU A 515 -33.57 -3.48 1.27
N ARG A 516 -33.99 -3.22 2.52
CA ARG A 516 -35.41 -3.10 2.88
C ARG A 516 -36.06 -1.95 2.12
N ARG A 517 -35.37 -0.82 2.00
CA ARG A 517 -35.86 0.33 1.23
C ARG A 517 -35.99 -0.01 -0.25
N ALA A 518 -35.00 -0.67 -0.85
CA ALA A 518 -35.05 -1.07 -2.25
C ALA A 518 -36.13 -2.12 -2.55
N ALA A 519 -36.48 -2.97 -1.58
CA ALA A 519 -37.55 -3.95 -1.72
C ALA A 519 -38.96 -3.32 -1.86
N GLU A 520 -39.12 -2.04 -1.49
CA GLU A 520 -40.36 -1.27 -1.72
C GLU A 520 -40.48 -0.77 -3.17
N TRP A 521 -39.42 -0.94 -3.97
CA TRP A 521 -39.36 -0.48 -5.36
C TRP A 521 -39.47 -1.65 -6.35
N SER A 522 -39.87 -1.32 -7.57
CA SER A 522 -39.87 -2.24 -8.71
C SER A 522 -39.43 -1.49 -9.96
N PRO A 523 -38.12 -1.17 -10.07
CA PRO A 523 -37.60 -0.42 -11.21
C PRO A 523 -37.69 -1.27 -12.48
N ASP A 524 -38.37 -0.77 -13.51
CA ASP A 524 -38.54 -1.44 -14.81
C ASP A 524 -37.88 -0.65 -15.97
N SER A 525 -37.16 0.41 -15.63
CA SER A 525 -36.61 1.40 -16.55
C SER A 525 -35.41 2.08 -15.92
N LYS A 526 -34.55 2.68 -16.76
CA LYS A 526 -33.38 3.45 -16.30
C LYS A 526 -33.78 4.64 -15.43
N GLU A 527 -34.89 5.31 -15.72
CA GLU A 527 -35.41 6.42 -14.92
C GLU A 527 -35.74 5.99 -13.49
N LYS A 528 -36.43 4.85 -13.33
CA LYS A 528 -36.78 4.33 -12.00
C LYS A 528 -35.56 3.78 -11.27
N ALA A 529 -34.62 3.15 -11.97
CA ALA A 529 -33.35 2.72 -11.38
C ALA A 529 -32.54 3.90 -10.83
N LEU A 530 -32.41 4.99 -11.61
CA LEU A 530 -31.76 6.22 -11.14
C LEU A 530 -32.53 6.89 -9.99
N SER A 531 -33.87 6.80 -9.99
CA SER A 531 -34.69 7.32 -8.88
C SER A 531 -34.48 6.52 -7.60
N LEU A 532 -34.37 5.20 -7.69
CA LEU A 532 -34.03 4.33 -6.56
C LEU A 532 -32.63 4.66 -6.01
N LEU A 533 -31.63 4.76 -6.89
CA LEU A 533 -30.26 5.10 -6.49
C LEU A 533 -30.14 6.54 -5.96
N GLY A 534 -31.07 7.43 -6.31
CA GLY A 534 -31.16 8.78 -5.77
C GLY A 534 -31.97 8.89 -4.48
N ASP A 535 -32.55 7.80 -3.97
CA ASP A 535 -33.48 7.86 -2.84
C ASP A 535 -32.78 8.28 -1.54
N THR A 536 -33.29 9.35 -0.93
CA THR A 536 -32.81 9.91 0.35
C THR A 536 -33.85 9.78 1.46
N ALA A 537 -34.80 8.84 1.35
CA ALA A 537 -35.97 8.82 2.22
C ALA A 537 -35.66 8.31 3.63
N ASP A 538 -34.72 7.37 3.76
CA ASP A 538 -34.25 6.94 5.07
C ASP A 538 -33.36 8.02 5.70
N GLY A 539 -33.71 8.46 6.91
CA GLY A 539 -33.02 9.55 7.59
C GLY A 539 -31.67 9.17 8.19
N LYS A 540 -31.35 7.87 8.29
CA LYS A 540 -30.10 7.36 8.88
C LYS A 540 -29.22 6.69 7.82
N TYR A 541 -29.82 5.85 6.98
CA TYR A 541 -29.15 5.02 5.97
C TYR A 541 -29.85 5.15 4.60
N PRO A 542 -29.85 6.35 3.99
CA PRO A 542 -30.41 6.53 2.66
C PRO A 542 -29.63 5.71 1.62
N ILE A 543 -30.26 5.41 0.47
CA ILE A 543 -29.54 4.76 -0.65
C ILE A 543 -28.57 5.75 -1.30
N TYR A 544 -28.97 7.02 -1.42
CA TYR A 544 -28.08 8.11 -1.81
C TYR A 544 -27.48 8.78 -0.58
N MET A 545 -26.22 8.47 -0.29
CA MET A 545 -25.52 8.89 0.91
C MET A 545 -25.04 10.35 0.84
N THR A 546 -25.46 11.15 1.82
CA THR A 546 -25.00 12.54 2.04
C THR A 546 -24.63 12.77 3.51
N GLY A 547 -24.06 11.74 4.14
CA GLY A 547 -23.69 11.74 5.54
C GLY A 547 -22.40 12.51 5.83
N PRO A 548 -22.11 12.80 7.12
CA PRO A 548 -20.89 13.49 7.53
C PRO A 548 -19.63 12.63 7.41
N THR A 549 -19.78 11.30 7.34
CA THR A 549 -18.69 10.32 7.27
C THR A 549 -18.72 9.50 5.99
N LEU A 550 -19.90 9.10 5.53
CA LEU A 550 -20.12 8.29 4.33
C LEU A 550 -20.92 9.08 3.28
N TYR A 551 -20.46 9.03 2.03
CA TYR A 551 -20.94 9.89 0.96
C TYR A 551 -20.95 9.18 -0.39
N THR A 552 -22.00 9.36 -1.19
CA THR A 552 -22.05 8.88 -2.58
C THR A 552 -21.14 9.74 -3.45
N LEU A 553 -19.96 9.23 -3.77
CA LEU A 553 -18.97 9.95 -4.58
C LEU A 553 -19.48 10.19 -6.00
N CYS A 554 -20.14 9.18 -6.56
CA CYS A 554 -20.85 9.25 -7.83
C CYS A 554 -21.85 8.10 -7.97
N THR A 555 -22.81 8.29 -8.86
CA THR A 555 -23.63 7.19 -9.39
C THR A 555 -23.16 6.85 -10.80
N VAL A 556 -23.01 5.58 -11.14
CA VAL A 556 -22.79 5.14 -12.52
C VAL A 556 -24.00 4.36 -13.03
N LEU A 557 -24.35 4.59 -14.29
CA LEU A 557 -25.32 3.79 -15.04
C LEU A 557 -24.60 3.18 -16.25
N VAL A 558 -24.56 1.85 -16.30
CA VAL A 558 -24.13 1.09 -17.46
C VAL A 558 -25.38 0.68 -18.23
N ASP A 559 -25.53 1.24 -19.42
CA ASP A 559 -26.65 0.99 -20.34
C ASP A 559 -26.14 0.09 -21.48
N LEU A 560 -26.55 -1.17 -21.47
CA LEU A 560 -26.09 -2.17 -22.44
C LEU A 560 -26.83 -2.02 -23.79
N ASP A 561 -27.98 -1.33 -23.80
CA ASP A 561 -28.74 -1.07 -25.02
C ASP A 561 -28.13 0.11 -25.80
N GLU A 562 -27.69 1.13 -25.08
CA GLU A 562 -27.00 2.30 -25.65
C GLU A 562 -25.47 2.11 -25.74
N GLU A 563 -24.93 1.02 -25.20
CA GLU A 563 -23.50 0.74 -25.08
C GLU A 563 -22.72 1.89 -24.38
N THR A 564 -23.32 2.46 -23.34
CA THR A 564 -22.74 3.59 -22.59
C THR A 564 -22.50 3.29 -21.11
N MET A 565 -21.46 3.89 -20.55
CA MET A 565 -21.27 4.05 -19.12
C MET A 565 -21.36 5.54 -18.78
N THR A 566 -22.34 5.90 -17.96
CA THR A 566 -22.64 7.28 -17.60
C THR A 566 -22.38 7.52 -16.12
N ILE A 567 -21.48 8.44 -15.79
CA ILE A 567 -21.16 8.83 -14.41
C ILE A 567 -21.88 10.14 -14.06
N TYR A 568 -22.70 10.10 -13.03
CA TYR A 568 -23.39 11.24 -12.43
C TYR A 568 -22.62 11.70 -11.19
N LYS A 569 -22.20 12.97 -11.19
CA LYS A 569 -21.74 13.66 -9.97
C LYS A 569 -22.93 14.36 -9.31
N GLY A 570 -23.15 14.08 -8.03
CA GLY A 570 -24.36 14.52 -7.33
C GLY A 570 -25.51 13.54 -7.53
N ASN A 571 -26.69 13.89 -7.02
CA ASN A 571 -27.82 12.98 -7.00
C ASN A 571 -28.29 12.66 -8.44
N PRO A 572 -28.38 11.37 -8.84
CA PRO A 572 -28.72 10.97 -10.19
C PRO A 572 -30.12 11.44 -10.64
N MET A 573 -31.02 11.78 -9.71
CA MET A 573 -32.34 12.35 -10.03
C MET A 573 -32.26 13.75 -10.65
N ASN A 574 -31.21 14.51 -10.34
CA ASN A 574 -31.09 15.89 -10.82
C ASN A 574 -30.46 15.97 -12.22
N ARG A 575 -29.60 14.99 -12.58
CA ARG A 575 -28.91 14.90 -13.88
C ARG A 575 -28.02 16.11 -14.23
N ASP A 576 -27.53 16.85 -13.22
CA ASP A 576 -26.84 18.14 -13.41
C ASP A 576 -25.37 18.03 -13.87
N ALA A 577 -24.65 16.98 -13.47
CA ALA A 577 -23.24 16.79 -13.82
C ALA A 577 -22.99 15.35 -14.30
N VAL A 578 -22.94 15.18 -15.62
CA VAL A 578 -22.95 13.87 -16.27
C VAL A 578 -21.75 13.74 -17.20
N ARG A 579 -21.02 12.63 -17.08
CA ARG A 579 -19.98 12.24 -18.03
C ARG A 579 -20.32 10.90 -18.65
N VAL A 580 -20.42 10.88 -19.99
CA VAL A 580 -20.80 9.69 -20.75
C VAL A 580 -19.57 9.12 -21.47
N PHE A 581 -19.36 7.82 -21.33
CA PHE A 581 -18.37 7.06 -22.09
C PHE A 581 -19.09 6.07 -22.98
N ARG A 582 -18.67 5.98 -24.25
CA ARG A 582 -19.07 4.90 -25.15
C ARG A 582 -18.18 3.69 -24.89
N MET A 583 -18.79 2.52 -24.72
CA MET A 583 -18.07 1.28 -24.38
C MET A 583 -17.51 0.56 -25.60
N LEU A 584 -18.24 0.61 -26.73
CA LEU A 584 -17.96 -0.14 -27.95
C LEU A 584 -17.98 0.70 -29.23
#